data_AF-A0A6J7KLY5-F1
#
_entry.id   AF-A0A6J7KLY5-F1
#
_cell.length_a   1.000
_cell.length_b   1.000
_cell.length_c   1.000
_cell.angle_alpha   90.00
_cell.angle_beta   90.00
_cell.angle_gamma   90.00
#
_symmetry.space_group_name_H-M   'P 1'
#
loop_
_entity.id
_entity.type
_entity.pdbx_description
1 polymer ?
#
loop_
_entity_poly.entity_id
_entity_poly.type
_entity_poly.pdbx_seq_one_letter_code
_entity_poly.pdbx_strand_id
1 'polypeptide(L)' 'MKHLSPMRRAIGIVLIMIGLTWVALGSGFLGGSVMSGQVTWAVIGVAVAIGGGFVLYRGLPRR' A
#
# COMPACT_ATOMS: atom_id res chain seq x y z
N MET A 1 -19.18 16.51 -10.09
CA MET A 1 -18.26 15.42 -9.66
C MET A 1 -16.83 15.97 -9.45
N LYS A 2 -16.56 16.70 -8.36
CA LYS A 2 -15.21 17.22 -8.02
C LYS A 2 -14.64 16.67 -6.69
N HIS A 3 -15.38 15.78 -6.01
CA HIS A 3 -15.02 15.25 -4.68
C HIS A 3 -14.14 13.99 -4.71
N LEU A 4 -13.80 13.46 -5.89
CA LEU A 4 -13.03 12.21 -6.00
C LEU A 4 -11.52 12.42 -5.76
N SER A 5 -11.01 13.64 -5.82
CA SER A 5 -9.56 13.91 -5.72
C SER A 5 -8.97 13.72 -4.32
N PRO A 6 -9.62 14.11 -3.19
CA PRO A 6 -9.03 13.92 -1.87
C PRO A 6 -9.14 12.47 -1.41
N MET A 7 -10.31 11.86 -1.63
CA MET A 7 -10.59 10.46 -1.27
C MET A 7 -9.62 9.49 -1.95
N ARG A 8 -9.40 9.62 -3.27
CA ARG A 8 -8.46 8.75 -4.00
C ARG A 8 -7.03 8.88 -3.49
N ARG A 9 -6.60 10.10 -3.13
CA ARG A 9 -5.27 10.31 -2.54
C ARG A 9 -5.14 9.63 -1.19
N ALA A 10 -6.13 9.82 -0.31
CA ALA A 10 -6.15 9.17 1.00
C ALA A 10 -6.11 7.65 0.86
N ILE A 11 -6.96 7.07 0.00
CA ILE A 11 -6.96 5.63 -0.29
C ILE A 11 -5.59 5.17 -0.79
N GLY A 12 -4.99 5.88 -1.76
CA GLY A 12 -3.68 5.53 -2.29
C GLY A 12 -2.58 5.53 -1.22
N ILE A 13 -2.55 6.55 -0.36
CA ILE A 13 -1.58 6.66 0.75
C ILE A 13 -1.77 5.50 1.74
N VAL A 14 -3.01 5.23 2.16
CA VAL A 14 -3.32 4.15 3.10
C VAL A 14 -2.91 2.78 2.53
N LEU A 15 -3.20 2.53 1.26
CA LEU A 15 -2.80 1.29 0.59
C LEU A 15 -1.28 1.15 0.54
N ILE A 16 -0.53 2.23 0.26
CA ILE A 16 0.94 2.19 0.28
C ILE A 16 1.43 1.83 1.69
N MET A 17 0.91 2.47 2.73
CA MET A 17 1.33 2.20 4.12
C MET A 17 1.05 0.76 4.53
N ILE A 18 -0.14 0.24 4.21
CA ILE A 18 -0.50 -1.16 4.48
C ILE A 18 0.42 -2.11 3.71
N GLY A 19 0.62 -1.87 2.41
CA GLY A 19 1.48 -2.68 1.58
C GLY A 19 2.91 -2.75 2.10
N LEU A 20 3.51 -1.61 2.44
CA LEU A 20 4.84 -1.53 3.04
C LEU A 20 4.92 -2.26 4.39
N THR A 21 3.87 -2.18 5.21
CA THR A 21 3.81 -2.90 6.49
C THR A 21 3.84 -4.42 6.26
N TRP A 22 3.10 -4.91 5.26
CA TRP A 22 3.11 -6.33 4.91
C TRP A 22 4.43 -6.78 4.28
N VAL A 23 5.10 -5.92 3.51
CA VAL A 23 6.49 -6.17 3.06
C VAL A 23 7.41 -6.33 4.26
N ALA A 24 7.34 -5.41 5.21
CA ALA A 24 8.18 -5.45 6.40
C ALA A 24 7.90 -6.67 7.29
N LEU A 25 6.63 -7.06 7.46
CA LEU A 25 6.26 -8.30 8.17
C LEU A 25 6.74 -9.54 7.41
N GLY A 26 6.41 -9.67 6.12
CA GLY A 26 6.73 -10.85 5.33
C GLY A 26 8.23 -11.06 5.10
N SER A 27 9.01 -9.98 5.06
CA SER A 27 10.49 -10.05 5.02
C SER A 27 11.14 -10.34 6.37
N GLY A 28 10.38 -10.34 7.46
CA GLY A 28 10.89 -10.56 8.82
C GLY A 28 11.49 -9.32 9.48
N PHE A 29 11.40 -8.15 8.84
CA PHE A 29 11.83 -6.87 9.43
C PHE A 29 10.93 -6.46 10.60
N LEU A 30 9.64 -6.82 10.53
CA LEU A 30 8.66 -6.66 11.61
C LEU A 30 8.17 -8.03 12.10
N GLY A 31 8.09 -8.18 13.43
CA GLY A 31 7.71 -9.41 14.13
C GLY A 31 6.36 -9.33 14.86
N GLY A 32 5.98 -10.44 15.50
CA GLY A 32 4.83 -10.47 16.43
C GLY A 32 3.48 -10.79 15.80
N SER A 33 3.44 -11.19 14.52
CA SER A 33 2.21 -11.62 13.85
C SER A 33 2.39 -12.98 13.18
N VAL A 34 1.26 -13.62 12.84
CA VAL A 34 1.24 -14.88 12.05
C VAL A 34 1.86 -14.69 10.65
N MET A 35 1.99 -13.45 10.19
CA MET A 35 2.48 -13.09 8.85
C MET A 35 4.01 -12.94 8.81
N SER A 36 4.66 -12.82 9.97
CA SER A 36 6.07 -12.48 10.07
C SER A 36 6.96 -13.58 9.48
N GLY A 37 7.90 -13.19 8.61
CA GLY A 37 8.85 -14.11 7.96
C GLY A 37 8.26 -14.99 6.84
N GLN A 38 7.00 -14.79 6.45
CA GLN A 38 6.40 -15.49 5.31
C GLN A 38 6.46 -14.64 4.03
N VAL A 39 7.20 -15.13 3.04
CA VAL A 39 7.41 -14.46 1.73
C VAL A 39 6.09 -14.12 1.03
N THR A 40 5.05 -14.93 1.19
CA THR A 40 3.71 -14.69 0.63
C THR A 40 3.20 -13.29 0.99
N TRP A 41 3.34 -12.87 2.25
CA TRP A 41 2.88 -11.55 2.68
C TRP A 41 3.75 -10.42 2.15
N ALA A 42 5.04 -10.66 1.91
CA ALA A 42 5.89 -9.67 1.28
C ALA A 42 5.47 -9.43 -0.18
N VAL A 43 5.19 -10.49 -0.94
CA VAL A 43 4.73 -10.38 -2.34
C VAL A 43 3.39 -9.67 -2.42
N ILE A 44 2.43 -10.04 -1.57
CA ILE A 44 1.13 -9.36 -1.50
C ILE A 44 1.32 -7.88 -1.11
N GLY A 45 2.17 -7.60 -0.13
CA GLY A 45 2.49 -6.23 0.29
C GLY A 45 3.02 -5.35 -0.83
N VAL A 46 3.94 -5.88 -1.66
CA VAL A 46 4.44 -5.18 -2.86
C VAL A 46 3.31 -4.89 -3.83
N ALA A 47 2.45 -5.87 -4.13
CA ALA A 47 1.33 -5.68 -5.05
C ALA A 47 0.35 -4.60 -4.54
N VAL A 48 0.04 -4.61 -3.23
CA VAL A 48 -0.83 -3.61 -2.60
C VAL A 48 -0.18 -2.22 -2.64
N ALA A 49 1.11 -2.11 -2.36
CA ALA A 49 1.83 -0.84 -2.41
C ALA A 49 1.85 -0.23 -3.83
N ILE A 50 2.09 -1.06 -4.85
CA ILE A 50 2.04 -0.65 -6.26
C ILE A 50 0.63 -0.19 -6.64
N GLY A 51 -0.40 -0.96 -6.25
CA GLY A 51 -1.80 -0.58 -6.48
C GLY A 51 -2.16 0.75 -5.82
N GLY A 52 -1.74 0.96 -4.58
CA GLY A 52 -1.89 2.22 -3.87
C GLY A 52 -1.20 3.39 -4.57
N GLY A 53 0.04 3.19 -5.02
CA GLY A 53 0.80 4.16 -5.81
C GLY A 53 0.09 4.55 -7.11
N PHE A 54 -0.50 3.58 -7.81
CA PHE A 54 -1.26 3.83 -9.02
C PHE A 54 -2.54 4.63 -8.77
N VAL A 55 -3.29 4.29 -7.70
CA VAL A 55 -4.49 5.03 -7.27
C VAL A 55 -4.12 6.47 -6.90
N LEU A 56 -3.03 6.64 -6.13
CA LEU A 56 -2.52 7.95 -5.74
C LEU A 56 -2.13 8.78 -6.96
N TYR A 57 -1.34 8.20 -7.88
CA TYR A 57 -0.91 8.85 -9.12
C TYR A 57 -2.08 9.35 -9.97
N ARG A 58 -3.13 8.52 -10.11
CA ARG A 58 -4.36 8.92 -10.84
C ARG A 58 -5.20 9.97 -10.11
N GLY A 59 -5.00 10.16 -8.80
CA GLY A 59 -5.67 11.18 -7.98
C GLY A 59 -4.94 12.53 -7.92
N LEU A 60 -3.73 12.61 -8.46
CA LEU A 60 -2.97 13.87 -8.56
C LEU A 60 -3.56 14.77 -9.65
N PRO A 61 -3.51 16.11 -9.49
CA PRO A 61 -3.90 17.01 -10.55
C PRO A 61 -2.91 16.84 -11.69
N ARG A 62 -3.39 16.51 -12.90
CA ARG A 62 -2.55 16.61 -14.11
C ARG A 62 -2.45 18.09 -14.45
N ARG A 63 -1.26 18.66 -14.29
CA ARG A 63 -0.93 20.03 -14.74
C ARG A 63 -0.93 20.10 -16.25
#